data_AF-X8CUP3-F1
#
_entry.id   AF-X8CUP3-F1
#
_cell.length_a   1.000
_cell.length_b   1.000
_cell.length_c   1.000
_cell.angle_alpha   90.00
_cell.angle_beta   90.00
_cell.angle_gamma   90.00
#
_symmetry.space_group_name_H-M   'P 1'
#
loop_
_entity.id
_entity.type
_entity.pdbx_description
1 polymer ?
#
loop_
_entity_poly.entity_id
_entity_poly.type
_entity_poly.pdbx_seq_one_letter_code
_entity_poly.pdbx_strand_id
1 'polypeptide(L)'
;MRAWRVRRPGPMDTGPLEQVTTEVPRPGPSELLVAVRACGVCRTDLHVTEGDLPVHRERVTPGHEVVGEVVELGAEAGDEFRVGDRVGIAWLRHTCGVCKYCRRGDENLCPKSRYTGWDADGGYAEFATVPAAFAHPLPGGYSDSELAPLLCAGIIGYRSLLRAELPPGGRLGLYGFGGSAHITAQVALAQGAEVHVMTRGARAASWRWNSAPHPHKARRIRPRRHWTPRSCSLPSVIWCCPRCRRWIAVARWRSPGSTSRISRR
;
A
#
# COMPACT_ATOMS: atom_id res chain seq x y z
N MET A 1 -5.64 15.24 16.34
CA MET A 1 -5.87 13.99 15.60
C MET A 1 -5.38 12.77 16.35
N ARG A 2 -6.00 11.61 16.11
CA ARG A 2 -5.50 10.30 16.50
C ARG A 2 -4.46 9.81 15.49
N ALA A 3 -3.39 9.21 15.98
CA ALA A 3 -2.33 8.61 15.16
C ALA A 3 -1.72 7.39 15.86
N TRP A 4 -1.11 6.50 15.08
CA TRP A 4 -0.25 5.43 15.57
C TRP A 4 1.19 5.75 15.25
N ARG A 5 2.05 5.80 16.26
CA ARG A 5 3.48 6.07 16.08
C ARG A 5 4.34 4.98 16.70
N VAL A 6 5.56 4.86 16.21
CA VAL A 6 6.56 3.98 16.80
C VAL A 6 6.97 4.52 18.17
N ARG A 7 6.73 3.76 19.24
CA ARG A 7 7.20 4.12 20.59
C ARG A 7 8.68 3.80 20.74
N ARG A 8 9.03 2.55 20.44
CA ARG A 8 10.38 2.01 20.42
C ARG A 8 10.38 0.85 19.41
N PRO A 9 11.30 0.84 18.43
CA PRO A 9 11.37 -0.27 17.50
C PRO A 9 11.61 -1.59 18.21
N GLY A 10 10.90 -2.64 17.78
CA GLY A 10 11.02 -3.98 18.33
C GLY A 10 9.95 -4.93 17.82
N PRO A 11 10.07 -6.24 18.10
CA PRO A 11 9.11 -7.24 17.60
C PRO A 11 7.66 -6.87 17.91
N MET A 12 6.72 -7.14 16.99
CA MET A 12 5.32 -6.68 17.15
C MET A 12 4.63 -7.14 18.45
N ASP A 13 5.03 -8.28 19.02
CA ASP A 13 4.52 -8.79 20.30
C ASP A 13 4.99 -7.99 21.53
N THR A 14 5.98 -7.11 21.37
CA THR A 14 6.45 -6.17 22.41
C THR A 14 5.63 -4.87 22.47
N GLY A 15 4.67 -4.67 21.56
CA GLY A 15 3.90 -3.43 21.45
C GLY A 15 4.73 -2.22 20.99
N PRO A 16 5.42 -2.29 19.84
CA PRO A 16 6.29 -1.22 19.36
C PRO A 16 5.54 0.03 18.86
N LEU A 17 4.23 -0.08 18.62
CA LEU A 17 3.35 1.03 18.25
C LEU A 17 2.49 1.47 19.43
N GLU A 18 2.29 2.79 19.55
CA GLU A 18 1.34 3.38 20.48
C GLU A 18 0.34 4.26 19.74
N GLN A 19 -0.93 4.20 20.15
CA GLN A 19 -1.93 5.17 19.71
C GLN A 19 -1.81 6.43 20.55
N VAL A 20 -1.78 7.58 19.90
CA VAL A 20 -1.66 8.89 20.53
C VAL A 20 -2.75 9.83 20.03
N THR A 21 -3.05 10.84 20.85
CA THR A 21 -3.75 12.06 20.40
C THR A 21 -2.71 13.17 20.32
N THR A 22 -2.60 13.81 19.16
CA THR A 22 -1.62 14.86 18.88
C THR A 22 -2.23 15.98 18.03
N GLU A 23 -1.51 17.06 17.79
CA GLU A 23 -1.97 18.17 16.95
C GLU A 23 -2.11 17.73 15.49
N VAL A 24 -3.00 18.38 14.74
CA VAL A 24 -3.03 18.23 13.28
C VAL A 24 -1.80 18.95 12.72
N PRO A 25 -0.97 18.31 11.86
CA PRO A 25 0.20 18.94 11.31
C PRO A 25 -0.21 20.09 10.38
N ARG A 26 0.60 21.15 10.34
CA ARG A 26 0.44 22.22 9.35
C ARG A 26 1.27 21.88 8.11
N PRO A 27 0.74 22.02 6.89
CA PRO A 27 1.53 21.81 5.69
C PRO A 27 2.63 22.87 5.59
N GLY A 28 3.82 22.47 5.13
CA GLY A 28 4.84 23.43 4.70
C GLY A 28 4.41 24.21 3.44
N PRO A 29 5.19 25.24 3.01
CA PRO A 29 4.81 26.09 1.88
C PRO A 29 4.49 25.32 0.60
N SER A 30 5.24 24.27 0.27
CA SER A 30 4.99 23.43 -0.92
C SER A 30 4.33 22.08 -0.61
N GLU A 31 3.67 21.97 0.54
CA GLU A 31 2.99 20.74 0.95
C GLU A 31 1.46 20.86 0.91
N LEU A 32 0.81 19.71 0.84
CA LEU A 32 -0.61 19.52 1.04
C LEU A 32 -0.83 18.95 2.45
N LEU A 33 -1.91 19.35 3.11
CA LEU A 33 -2.49 18.61 4.22
C LEU A 33 -3.61 17.72 3.69
N VAL A 34 -3.52 16.43 4.00
CA VAL A 34 -4.44 15.41 3.49
C VAL A 34 -5.17 14.75 4.65
N ALA A 35 -6.51 14.79 4.63
CA ALA A 35 -7.35 13.98 5.50
C ALA A 35 -7.35 12.53 5.00
N VAL A 36 -6.83 11.62 5.82
CA VAL A 36 -6.62 10.21 5.45
C VAL A 36 -7.96 9.48 5.45
N ARG A 37 -8.29 8.86 4.32
CA ARG A 37 -9.50 8.02 4.16
C ARG A 37 -9.17 6.54 4.31
N ALA A 38 -8.06 6.12 3.71
CA ALA A 38 -7.52 4.77 3.84
C ALA A 38 -5.99 4.82 3.83
N CYS A 39 -5.37 3.94 4.60
CA CYS A 39 -3.96 3.61 4.44
C CYS A 39 -3.81 2.09 4.36
N GLY A 40 -3.13 1.62 3.33
CA GLY A 40 -2.72 0.22 3.24
C GLY A 40 -1.64 -0.12 4.27
N VAL A 41 -1.54 -1.41 4.61
CA VAL A 41 -0.51 -1.93 5.51
C VAL A 41 0.51 -2.73 4.71
N CYS A 42 1.73 -2.20 4.65
CA CYS A 42 2.82 -2.80 3.92
C CYS A 42 3.82 -3.50 4.87
N ARG A 43 4.59 -4.43 4.31
CA ARG A 43 5.70 -5.06 5.03
C ARG A 43 6.77 -4.04 5.45
N THR A 44 6.97 -2.99 4.66
CA THR A 44 7.91 -1.91 4.99
C THR A 44 7.52 -1.19 6.27
N ASP A 45 6.23 -0.99 6.55
CA ASP A 45 5.80 -0.36 7.81
C ASP A 45 6.16 -1.23 9.02
N LEU A 46 6.11 -2.56 8.85
CA LEU A 46 6.61 -3.50 9.87
C LEU A 46 8.12 -3.41 10.00
N HIS A 47 8.88 -3.31 8.91
CA HIS A 47 10.34 -3.15 8.99
C HIS A 47 10.76 -1.87 9.74
N VAL A 48 10.05 -0.76 9.52
CA VAL A 48 10.24 0.49 10.30
C VAL A 48 9.88 0.28 11.77
N THR A 49 8.77 -0.41 12.04
CA THR A 49 8.24 -0.62 13.39
C THR A 49 9.05 -1.64 14.20
N GLU A 50 9.53 -2.71 13.56
CA GLU A 50 10.28 -3.80 14.18
C GLU A 50 11.78 -3.48 14.34
N GLY A 51 12.26 -2.42 13.69
CA GLY A 51 13.66 -2.00 13.74
C GLY A 51 14.56 -2.72 12.74
N ASP A 52 13.98 -3.35 11.72
CA ASP A 52 14.74 -3.94 10.59
C ASP A 52 15.36 -2.86 9.70
N LEU A 53 14.79 -1.65 9.71
CA LEU A 53 15.34 -0.47 9.05
C LEU A 53 15.96 0.49 10.09
N PRO A 54 17.06 1.20 9.74
CA PRO A 54 17.61 2.26 10.58
C PRO A 54 16.56 3.29 10.95
N VAL A 55 16.59 3.80 12.19
CA VAL A 55 15.69 4.88 12.59
C VAL A 55 16.15 6.18 11.94
N HIS A 56 15.34 6.74 11.04
CA HIS A 56 15.58 8.04 10.44
C HIS A 56 14.89 9.17 11.22
N ARG A 57 13.65 8.93 11.65
CA ARG A 57 12.86 9.84 12.49
C ARG A 57 12.41 9.09 13.74
N GLU A 58 12.74 9.65 14.90
CA GLU A 58 12.22 9.14 16.17
C GLU A 58 10.70 9.33 16.23
N ARG A 59 10.03 8.32 16.77
CA ARG A 59 8.57 8.34 16.96
C ARG A 59 7.77 8.64 15.70
N VAL A 60 8.25 8.18 14.56
CA VAL A 60 7.56 8.32 13.27
C VAL A 60 6.21 7.61 13.30
N THR A 61 5.20 8.23 12.70
CA THR A 61 3.93 7.61 12.32
C THR A 61 4.15 6.83 11.02
N PRO A 62 4.06 5.50 10.97
CA PRO A 62 4.26 4.75 9.73
C PRO A 62 3.06 4.90 8.75
N GLY A 63 3.12 4.20 7.62
CA GLY A 63 2.06 4.18 6.61
C GLY A 63 2.38 5.04 5.39
N HIS A 64 2.41 4.42 4.21
CA HIS A 64 2.83 5.06 2.96
C HIS A 64 2.04 4.58 1.73
N GLU A 65 0.85 4.04 1.99
CA GLU A 65 -0.11 3.59 1.00
C GLU A 65 -1.40 4.40 1.21
N VAL A 66 -1.30 5.73 1.19
CA VAL A 66 -2.36 6.63 1.68
C VAL A 66 -3.26 7.06 0.54
N VAL A 67 -4.57 6.96 0.74
CA VAL A 67 -5.58 7.65 -0.06
C VAL A 67 -6.31 8.61 0.85
N GLY A 68 -6.43 9.87 0.42
CA GLY A 68 -7.08 10.90 1.21
C GLY A 68 -7.63 12.03 0.37
N GLU A 69 -8.14 13.04 1.05
CA GLU A 69 -8.64 14.29 0.46
C GLU A 69 -7.80 15.46 0.93
N VAL A 70 -7.44 16.36 0.02
CA VAL A 70 -6.71 17.59 0.34
C VAL A 70 -7.64 18.51 1.13
N VAL A 71 -7.20 18.95 2.31
CA VAL A 71 -7.96 19.86 3.18
C VAL A 71 -7.31 21.23 3.34
N GLU A 72 -6.00 21.33 3.09
CA GLU A 72 -5.24 22.59 3.13
C GLU A 72 -4.05 22.46 2.18
N LEU A 73 -3.60 23.59 1.63
CA LEU A 73 -2.40 23.69 0.80
C LEU A 73 -1.50 24.78 1.36
N GLY A 74 -0.19 24.55 1.31
CA GLY A 74 0.78 25.61 1.50
C GLY A 74 0.75 26.63 0.35
N ALA A 75 1.21 27.84 0.62
CA ALA A 75 1.16 28.97 -0.31
C ALA A 75 1.96 28.76 -1.62
N GLU A 76 2.90 27.82 -1.62
CA GLU A 76 3.81 27.49 -2.72
C GLU A 76 3.57 26.05 -3.24
N ALA A 77 2.39 25.46 -2.97
CA ALA A 77 2.06 24.11 -3.39
C ALA A 77 1.78 23.97 -4.90
N GLY A 78 1.71 25.09 -5.63
CA GLY A 78 1.36 25.12 -7.06
C GLY A 78 -0.15 25.05 -7.29
N ASP A 79 -0.55 24.74 -8.53
CA ASP A 79 -1.95 24.74 -8.99
C ASP A 79 -2.47 23.35 -9.43
N GLU A 80 -1.64 22.31 -9.30
CA GLU A 80 -1.98 20.92 -9.65
C GLU A 80 -3.11 20.36 -8.77
N PHE A 81 -3.16 20.79 -7.50
CA PHE A 81 -4.13 20.32 -6.51
C PHE A 81 -4.95 21.46 -5.92
N ARG A 82 -6.16 21.14 -5.46
CA ARG A 82 -7.10 22.03 -4.76
C ARG A 82 -7.70 21.32 -3.55
N VAL A 83 -8.22 22.09 -2.60
CA VAL A 83 -9.00 21.55 -1.48
C VAL A 83 -10.18 20.75 -2.03
N GLY A 84 -10.39 19.55 -1.50
CA GLY A 84 -11.40 18.59 -1.98
C GLY A 84 -10.86 17.56 -2.98
N ASP A 85 -9.65 17.75 -3.52
CA ASP A 85 -9.07 16.77 -4.43
C ASP A 85 -8.69 15.47 -3.71
N ARG A 86 -8.95 14.35 -4.39
CA ARG A 86 -8.57 13.03 -3.90
C ARG A 86 -7.15 12.69 -4.36
N VAL A 87 -6.26 12.43 -3.41
CA VAL A 87 -4.83 12.24 -3.67
C VAL A 87 -4.26 11.00 -3.01
N GLY A 88 -3.18 10.48 -3.60
CA GLY A 88 -2.38 9.39 -3.08
C GLY A 88 -1.07 9.90 -2.47
N ILE A 89 -0.65 9.32 -1.34
CA ILE A 89 0.69 9.51 -0.78
C ILE A 89 1.42 8.17 -0.81
N ALA A 90 2.49 8.10 -1.59
CA ALA A 90 3.33 6.92 -1.75
C ALA A 90 4.54 6.94 -0.80
N TRP A 91 5.37 5.90 -0.90
CA TRP A 91 6.62 5.77 -0.14
C TRP A 91 7.62 6.89 -0.41
N LEU A 92 7.88 7.21 -1.69
CA LEU A 92 8.84 8.24 -2.05
C LEU A 92 8.23 9.62 -1.79
N ARG A 93 8.87 10.41 -0.92
CA ARG A 93 8.40 11.73 -0.48
C ARG A 93 9.16 12.89 -1.10
N HIS A 94 10.44 12.68 -1.41
CA HIS A 94 11.32 13.73 -1.91
C HIS A 94 12.48 13.12 -2.68
N THR A 95 12.96 13.82 -3.70
CA THR A 95 14.23 13.58 -4.38
C THR A 95 14.93 14.91 -4.66
N CYS A 96 16.26 14.91 -4.82
CA CYS A 96 17.00 16.18 -4.97
C CYS A 96 16.82 16.90 -6.31
N GLY A 97 16.18 16.29 -7.32
CA GLY A 97 16.01 16.85 -8.67
C GLY A 97 17.29 16.99 -9.51
N VAL A 98 18.47 17.07 -8.90
CA VAL A 98 19.72 17.50 -9.59
C VAL A 98 20.74 16.40 -9.83
N CYS A 99 20.64 15.24 -9.18
CA CYS A 99 21.61 14.16 -9.35
C CYS A 99 21.42 13.43 -10.69
N LYS A 100 22.42 12.62 -11.09
CA LYS A 100 22.39 11.87 -12.35
C LYS A 100 21.17 10.95 -12.50
N TYR A 101 20.61 10.47 -11.38
CA TYR A 101 19.41 9.61 -11.38
C TYR A 101 18.14 10.42 -11.60
N CYS A 102 17.97 11.54 -10.88
CA CYS A 102 16.83 12.44 -11.08
C CYS A 102 16.81 13.02 -12.49
N ARG A 103 17.96 13.52 -13.00
CA ARG A 103 18.06 14.12 -14.33
C ARG A 103 17.71 13.18 -15.49
N ARG A 104 17.81 11.86 -15.28
CA ARG A 104 17.47 10.84 -16.29
C ARG A 104 16.11 10.16 -16.05
N GLY A 105 15.33 10.65 -15.09
CA GLY A 105 14.00 10.09 -14.75
C GLY A 105 14.01 8.85 -13.86
N ASP A 106 15.16 8.42 -13.32
CA ASP A 106 15.27 7.31 -12.35
C ASP A 106 15.29 7.84 -10.90
N GLU A 107 14.40 8.76 -10.56
CA GLU A 107 14.46 9.48 -9.29
C GLU A 107 14.32 8.57 -8.05
N ASN A 108 13.74 7.37 -8.23
CA ASN A 108 13.67 6.33 -7.21
C ASN A 108 15.05 5.81 -6.75
N LEU A 109 16.13 6.15 -7.47
CA LEU A 109 17.52 5.83 -7.14
C LEU A 109 18.27 7.03 -6.54
N CYS A 110 17.57 8.12 -6.22
CA CYS A 110 18.19 9.32 -5.69
C CYS A 110 18.90 9.04 -4.35
N PRO A 111 20.18 9.41 -4.18
CA PRO A 111 20.90 9.22 -2.91
C PRO A 111 20.44 10.19 -1.80
N LYS A 112 19.63 11.19 -2.15
CA LYS A 112 19.03 12.18 -1.23
C LYS A 112 17.51 12.02 -1.14
N SER A 113 17.01 10.82 -1.41
CA SER A 113 15.58 10.54 -1.28
C SER A 113 15.15 10.60 0.19
N ARG A 114 13.88 10.98 0.40
CA ARG A 114 13.20 10.86 1.69
C ARG A 114 11.89 10.10 1.51
N TYR A 115 11.38 9.54 2.60
CA TYR A 115 10.29 8.60 2.57
C TYR A 115 9.18 8.92 3.58
N THR A 116 7.94 8.75 3.14
CA THR A 116 6.73 8.88 3.97
C THR A 116 6.63 7.69 4.91
N GLY A 117 6.35 7.92 6.18
CA GLY A 117 6.31 6.88 7.21
C GLY A 117 7.68 6.41 7.69
N TRP A 118 8.76 7.11 7.33
CA TRP A 118 10.13 6.81 7.79
C TRP A 118 10.99 8.06 8.06
N ASP A 119 11.13 8.96 7.07
CA ASP A 119 11.78 10.27 7.26
C ASP A 119 10.78 11.35 7.71
N ALA A 120 9.49 11.17 7.37
CA ALA A 120 8.37 12.03 7.78
C ALA A 120 7.19 11.17 8.24
N ASP A 121 6.27 11.77 9.00
CA ASP A 121 5.07 11.09 9.46
C ASP A 121 4.15 10.69 8.28
N GLY A 122 3.56 9.51 8.39
CA GLY A 122 2.78 8.83 7.36
C GLY A 122 1.30 8.68 7.68
N GLY A 123 0.66 7.77 6.95
CA GLY A 123 -0.81 7.64 6.88
C GLY A 123 -1.47 6.84 7.99
N TYR A 124 -0.76 6.33 8.99
CA TYR A 124 -1.39 5.74 10.19
C TYR A 124 -1.93 6.80 11.16
N ALA A 125 -2.53 7.86 10.63
CA ALA A 125 -3.09 9.00 11.33
C ALA A 125 -4.37 9.48 10.62
N GLU A 126 -5.14 10.35 11.27
CA GLU A 126 -6.30 11.00 10.61
C GLU A 126 -5.88 12.03 9.55
N PHE A 127 -4.68 12.62 9.67
CA PHE A 127 -4.12 13.57 8.70
C PHE A 127 -2.63 13.29 8.47
N ALA A 128 -2.16 13.58 7.26
CA ALA A 128 -0.75 13.53 6.89
C ALA A 128 -0.40 14.69 5.95
N THR A 129 0.84 15.17 5.99
CA THR A 129 1.32 16.13 4.98
C THR A 129 2.10 15.42 3.89
N VAL A 130 2.13 15.98 2.69
CA VAL A 130 2.92 15.49 1.55
C VAL A 130 3.39 16.68 0.71
N PRO A 131 4.64 16.71 0.22
CA PRO A 131 5.03 17.70 -0.78
C PRO A 131 4.16 17.56 -2.02
N ALA A 132 3.63 18.66 -2.56
CA ALA A 132 2.70 18.62 -3.68
C ALA A 132 3.27 17.83 -4.88
N ALA A 133 4.56 18.00 -5.17
CA ALA A 133 5.29 17.27 -6.22
C ALA A 133 5.36 15.73 -6.03
N PHE A 134 5.02 15.22 -4.84
CA PHE A 134 5.00 13.79 -4.51
C PHE A 134 3.61 13.31 -4.08
N ALA A 135 2.59 14.16 -4.21
CA ALA A 135 1.21 13.73 -4.17
C ALA A 135 0.81 13.17 -5.54
N HIS A 136 0.00 12.12 -5.55
CA HIS A 136 -0.45 11.49 -6.79
C HIS A 136 -1.93 11.80 -7.05
N PRO A 137 -2.30 12.34 -8.22
CA PRO A 137 -3.70 12.36 -8.62
C PRO A 137 -4.20 10.92 -8.77
N LEU A 138 -5.43 10.68 -8.32
CA LEU A 138 -6.02 9.34 -8.29
C LEU A 138 -7.16 9.21 -9.31
N PRO A 139 -7.25 8.08 -10.03
CA PRO A 139 -8.34 7.87 -10.97
C PRO A 139 -9.69 7.74 -10.26
N GLY A 140 -10.74 8.25 -10.89
CA GLY A 140 -12.12 8.01 -10.48
C GLY A 140 -12.56 6.56 -10.70
N GLY A 141 -13.70 6.17 -10.13
CA GLY A 141 -14.31 4.85 -10.34
C GLY A 141 -13.75 3.70 -9.48
N TYR A 142 -12.75 3.97 -8.62
CA TYR A 142 -12.16 2.98 -7.70
C TYR A 142 -12.31 3.40 -6.24
N SER A 143 -12.53 2.44 -5.35
CA SER A 143 -12.59 2.68 -3.90
C SER A 143 -11.23 3.02 -3.29
N ASP A 144 -11.21 3.70 -2.14
CA ASP A 144 -9.96 4.06 -1.45
C ASP A 144 -9.11 2.83 -1.11
N SER A 145 -9.78 1.73 -0.75
CA SER A 145 -9.13 0.46 -0.43
C SER A 145 -8.54 -0.27 -1.63
N GLU A 146 -9.05 -0.03 -2.85
CA GLU A 146 -8.46 -0.58 -4.08
C GLU A 146 -7.22 0.21 -4.50
N LEU A 147 -7.25 1.54 -4.30
CA LEU A 147 -6.16 2.42 -4.73
C LEU A 147 -4.97 2.43 -3.76
N ALA A 148 -5.21 2.38 -2.45
CA ALA A 148 -4.14 2.46 -1.44
C ALA A 148 -2.98 1.48 -1.69
N PRO A 149 -3.21 0.16 -1.87
CA PRO A 149 -2.11 -0.79 -2.15
C PRO A 149 -1.38 -0.54 -3.47
N LEU A 150 -1.98 0.18 -4.42
CA LEU A 150 -1.32 0.47 -5.70
C LEU A 150 -0.14 1.44 -5.52
N LEU A 151 -0.18 2.29 -4.50
CA LEU A 151 0.83 3.31 -4.19
C LEU A 151 2.15 2.73 -3.65
N CYS A 152 2.19 1.43 -3.35
CA CYS A 152 3.42 0.72 -3.01
C CYS A 152 3.48 -0.65 -3.68
N ALA A 153 2.67 -1.62 -3.23
CA ALA A 153 2.68 -2.97 -3.78
C ALA A 153 2.41 -2.99 -5.31
N GLY A 154 1.50 -2.14 -5.79
CA GLY A 154 1.21 -2.00 -7.22
C GLY A 154 2.37 -1.41 -8.02
N ILE A 155 2.89 -0.24 -7.63
CA ILE A 155 3.98 0.43 -8.36
C ILE A 155 5.24 -0.43 -8.44
N ILE A 156 5.66 -1.09 -7.35
CA ILE A 156 6.83 -1.96 -7.38
C ILE A 156 6.56 -3.23 -8.19
N GLY A 157 5.33 -3.75 -8.10
CA GLY A 157 4.90 -4.93 -8.84
C GLY A 157 4.85 -4.68 -10.34
N TYR A 158 4.34 -3.52 -10.76
CA TYR A 158 4.28 -3.09 -12.15
C TYR A 158 5.67 -2.80 -12.71
N ARG A 159 6.53 -2.06 -11.99
CA ARG A 159 7.91 -1.81 -12.44
C ARG A 159 8.68 -3.12 -12.59
N SER A 160 8.51 -4.08 -11.66
CA SER A 160 9.14 -5.40 -11.77
C SER A 160 8.69 -6.17 -13.01
N LEU A 161 7.39 -6.09 -13.36
CA LEU A 161 6.85 -6.70 -14.57
C LEU A 161 7.44 -6.09 -15.85
N LEU A 162 7.52 -4.75 -15.92
CA LEU A 162 8.15 -4.07 -17.06
C LEU A 162 9.61 -4.48 -17.23
N ARG A 163 10.34 -4.61 -16.11
CA ARG A 163 11.77 -5.02 -16.12
C ARG A 163 11.97 -6.50 -16.41
N ALA A 164 10.93 -7.32 -16.28
CA ALA A 164 10.98 -8.71 -16.72
C ALA A 164 10.89 -8.85 -18.24
N GLU A 165 10.58 -7.76 -18.97
CA GLU A 165 10.50 -7.71 -20.44
C GLU A 165 9.67 -8.87 -21.00
N LEU A 166 8.54 -9.13 -20.36
CA LEU A 166 7.68 -10.27 -20.66
C LEU A 166 7.15 -10.14 -22.10
N PRO A 167 7.46 -11.08 -23.01
CA PRO A 167 6.95 -11.01 -24.37
C PRO A 167 5.42 -11.17 -24.40
N PRO A 168 4.73 -10.64 -25.42
CA PRO A 168 3.29 -10.83 -25.59
C PRO A 168 2.88 -12.31 -25.49
N GLY A 169 1.96 -12.63 -24.58
CA GLY A 169 1.53 -14.00 -24.32
C GLY A 169 2.56 -14.91 -23.64
N GLY A 170 3.65 -14.33 -23.13
CA GLY A 170 4.75 -15.03 -22.46
C GLY A 170 4.36 -15.68 -21.13
N ARG A 171 5.33 -16.36 -20.52
CA ARG A 171 5.18 -17.03 -19.22
C ARG A 171 5.90 -16.27 -18.13
N LEU A 172 5.19 -15.91 -17.07
CA LEU A 172 5.73 -15.21 -15.90
C LEU A 172 5.80 -16.15 -14.69
N GLY A 173 6.98 -16.27 -14.08
CA GLY A 173 7.16 -16.95 -12.80
C GLY A 173 7.21 -15.97 -11.63
N LEU A 174 6.40 -16.19 -10.60
CA LEU A 174 6.38 -15.40 -9.37
C LEU A 174 6.83 -16.24 -8.18
N TYR A 175 7.91 -15.82 -7.52
CA TYR A 175 8.39 -16.44 -6.28
C TYR A 175 7.75 -15.74 -5.08
N GLY A 176 6.87 -16.46 -4.38
CA GLY A 176 6.02 -15.91 -3.32
C GLY A 176 4.74 -15.28 -3.85
N PHE A 177 3.72 -15.23 -2.98
CA PHE A 177 2.41 -14.69 -3.30
C PHE A 177 1.91 -13.83 -2.13
N GLY A 178 2.23 -12.54 -2.20
CA GLY A 178 1.86 -11.51 -1.23
C GLY A 178 1.27 -10.29 -1.93
N GLY A 179 1.29 -9.12 -1.26
CA GLY A 179 0.75 -7.86 -1.80
C GLY A 179 1.20 -7.57 -3.23
N SER A 180 2.50 -7.39 -3.46
CA SER A 180 3.00 -6.99 -4.79
C SER A 180 2.81 -8.10 -5.83
N ALA A 181 3.15 -9.35 -5.49
CA ALA A 181 3.06 -10.47 -6.43
C ALA A 181 1.62 -10.73 -6.90
N HIS A 182 0.60 -10.57 -6.05
CA HIS A 182 -0.78 -10.73 -6.50
C HIS A 182 -1.23 -9.56 -7.39
N ILE A 183 -0.81 -8.33 -7.14
CA ILE A 183 -1.14 -7.21 -8.06
C ILE A 183 -0.43 -7.40 -9.40
N THR A 184 0.86 -7.75 -9.39
CA THR A 184 1.63 -8.08 -10.61
C THR A 184 0.97 -9.19 -11.42
N ALA A 185 0.51 -10.27 -10.77
CA ALA A 185 -0.16 -11.36 -11.44
C ALA A 185 -1.44 -10.90 -12.17
N GLN A 186 -2.23 -10.00 -11.57
CA GLN A 186 -3.44 -9.46 -12.21
C GLN A 186 -3.09 -8.68 -13.48
N VAL A 187 -2.08 -7.82 -13.41
CA VAL A 187 -1.64 -7.02 -14.57
C VAL A 187 -1.10 -7.94 -15.67
N ALA A 188 -0.26 -8.91 -15.33
CA ALA A 188 0.29 -9.85 -16.31
C ALA A 188 -0.81 -10.71 -16.98
N LEU A 189 -1.78 -11.20 -16.21
CA LEU A 189 -2.93 -11.95 -16.73
C LEU A 189 -3.78 -11.08 -17.67
N ALA A 190 -4.03 -9.82 -17.31
CA ALA A 190 -4.76 -8.87 -18.15
C ALA A 190 -4.01 -8.57 -19.46
N GLN A 191 -2.68 -8.62 -19.46
CA GLN A 191 -1.84 -8.53 -20.66
C GLN A 191 -1.74 -9.85 -21.46
N GLY A 192 -2.46 -10.89 -21.04
CA GLY A 192 -2.54 -12.17 -21.75
C GLY A 192 -1.42 -13.16 -21.41
N ALA A 193 -0.61 -12.89 -20.39
CA ALA A 193 0.44 -13.81 -19.96
C ALA A 193 -0.10 -15.08 -19.30
N GLU A 194 0.71 -16.14 -19.33
CA GLU A 194 0.54 -17.30 -18.46
C GLU A 194 1.35 -17.10 -17.16
N VAL A 195 0.69 -17.13 -16.00
CA VAL A 195 1.33 -16.87 -14.71
C VAL A 195 1.49 -18.16 -13.90
N HIS A 196 2.71 -18.39 -13.42
CA HIS A 196 3.07 -19.47 -12.50
C HIS A 196 3.49 -18.88 -11.16
N VAL A 197 3.01 -19.46 -10.06
CA VAL A 197 3.33 -18.96 -8.71
C VAL A 197 3.96 -20.08 -7.88
N MET A 198 5.14 -19.80 -7.33
CA MET A 198 5.89 -20.68 -6.45
C MET A 198 5.72 -20.20 -5.01
N THR A 199 4.98 -20.96 -4.20
CA THR A 199 4.69 -20.57 -2.81
C THR A 199 5.06 -21.68 -1.83
N ARG A 200 5.30 -21.31 -0.57
CA ARG A 200 5.43 -22.26 0.54
C ARG A 200 4.07 -22.44 1.20
N GLY A 201 3.61 -23.69 1.31
CA GLY A 201 2.41 -24.08 2.06
C GLY A 201 1.13 -24.24 1.22
N ALA A 202 0.37 -25.31 1.50
CA ALA A 202 -0.83 -25.69 0.75
C ALA A 202 -1.92 -24.61 0.72
N ARG A 203 -2.02 -23.77 1.77
CA ARG A 203 -2.98 -22.67 1.86
C ARG A 203 -2.69 -21.52 0.88
N ALA A 204 -1.43 -21.35 0.46
CA ALA A 204 -1.06 -20.39 -0.57
C ALA A 204 -1.35 -20.95 -1.99
N ALA A 205 -1.26 -22.27 -2.17
CA ALA A 205 -1.64 -22.96 -3.40
C ALA A 205 -3.17 -23.04 -3.63
N SER A 206 -3.98 -22.88 -2.58
CA SER A 206 -5.44 -22.91 -2.66
C SER A 206 -6.09 -21.55 -2.99
N TRP A 207 -5.30 -20.48 -3.19
CA TRP A 207 -5.85 -19.19 -3.59
C TRP A 207 -6.46 -19.31 -4.98
N ARG A 208 -7.79 -19.29 -5.03
CA ARG A 208 -8.56 -19.21 -6.28
C ARG A 208 -8.84 -17.74 -6.52
N TRP A 209 -8.48 -17.29 -7.72
CA TRP A 209 -8.86 -15.97 -8.21
C TRP A 209 -10.36 -15.96 -8.47
N ASN A 210 -11.08 -15.00 -7.90
CA ASN A 210 -12.34 -14.55 -8.47
C ASN A 210 -11.99 -13.64 -9.66
N SER A 211 -11.52 -14.23 -10.75
CA SER A 211 -11.54 -13.53 -12.02
C SER A 211 -13.01 -13.36 -12.37
N ALA A 212 -13.51 -12.11 -12.41
CA ALA A 212 -14.73 -11.85 -13.17
C ALA A 212 -14.51 -12.43 -14.58
N PRO A 213 -15.47 -13.19 -15.13
CA PRO A 213 -15.28 -13.83 -16.43
C PRO A 213 -15.15 -12.75 -17.51
N HIS A 214 -13.93 -12.50 -17.98
CA HIS A 214 -13.73 -11.89 -19.29
C HIS A 214 -14.10 -12.91 -20.36
N PRO A 215 -14.92 -12.56 -21.37
CA PRO A 215 -15.52 -13.51 -22.31
C PRO A 215 -14.53 -14.17 -23.28
N HIS A 216 -13.23 -13.89 -23.19
CA HIS A 216 -12.22 -14.53 -24.04
C HIS A 216 -11.04 -15.05 -23.20
N LYS A 217 -10.99 -16.38 -23.07
CA LYS A 217 -9.87 -17.23 -22.61
C LYS A 217 -9.68 -17.38 -21.10
N ALA A 218 -10.46 -18.28 -20.50
CA ALA A 218 -10.08 -18.97 -19.27
C ALA A 218 -8.81 -19.82 -19.52
N ARG A 219 -7.62 -19.35 -19.12
CA ARG A 219 -6.39 -20.16 -19.14
C ARG A 219 -6.13 -20.77 -17.76
N ARG A 220 -5.97 -22.10 -17.76
CA ARG A 220 -5.70 -22.96 -16.61
C ARG A 220 -4.45 -22.53 -15.85
N ILE A 221 -4.61 -22.17 -14.58
CA ILE A 221 -3.56 -22.31 -13.58
C ILE A 221 -3.33 -23.81 -13.38
N ARG A 222 -2.13 -24.32 -13.67
CA ARG A 222 -1.77 -25.72 -13.42
C ARG A 222 -1.05 -25.84 -12.07
N PRO A 223 -1.74 -26.24 -10.97
CA PRO A 223 -1.04 -26.74 -9.80
C PRO A 223 -0.41 -28.09 -10.15
N ARG A 224 0.90 -28.26 -9.92
CA ARG A 224 1.51 -29.60 -9.92
C ARG A 224 1.40 -30.19 -8.51
N ARG A 225 0.50 -31.19 -8.37
CA ARG A 225 0.35 -32.34 -7.40
C ARG A 225 0.80 -32.12 -5.94
N HIS A 226 0.18 -32.66 -4.87
CA HIS A 226 -1.13 -33.21 -4.47
C HIS A 226 -0.98 -33.41 -2.94
N TRP A 227 -1.92 -32.97 -2.09
CA TRP A 227 -2.23 -33.60 -0.78
C TRP A 227 -3.68 -33.21 -0.42
N THR A 228 -4.51 -34.20 -0.12
CA THR A 228 -5.97 -34.11 0.06
C THR A 228 -6.37 -33.36 1.35
N PRO A 229 -7.37 -32.44 1.32
CA PRO A 229 -7.87 -31.79 2.53
C PRO A 229 -9.15 -32.45 3.07
N ARG A 230 -9.27 -32.55 4.40
CA ARG A 230 -10.58 -32.63 5.08
C ARG A 230 -11.13 -31.20 5.27
N SER A 231 -12.42 -31.07 5.03
CA SER A 231 -13.23 -29.85 4.93
C SER A 231 -13.30 -29.01 6.21
N CYS A 232 -13.42 -27.69 6.07
CA CYS A 232 -14.23 -26.88 6.98
C CYS A 232 -14.71 -25.59 6.29
N SER A 233 -15.96 -25.22 6.56
CA SER A 233 -16.77 -24.20 5.90
C SER A 233 -17.09 -23.01 6.83
N LEU A 234 -17.50 -21.88 6.23
CA LEU A 234 -18.27 -20.72 6.77
C LEU A 234 -17.50 -19.50 7.34
N PRO A 235 -18.12 -18.29 7.34
CA PRO A 235 -17.54 -17.11 6.67
C PRO A 235 -17.18 -15.91 7.59
N SER A 236 -16.30 -15.07 7.05
CA SER A 236 -16.07 -13.63 7.32
C SER A 236 -15.68 -13.16 8.75
N VAL A 237 -14.89 -12.07 8.73
CA VAL A 237 -14.34 -11.25 9.82
C VAL A 237 -12.94 -11.67 10.31
N ILE A 238 -11.99 -10.75 10.04
CA ILE A 238 -10.65 -10.54 10.64
C ILE A 238 -9.92 -11.82 11.08
N TRP A 239 -8.89 -12.24 10.33
CA TRP A 239 -8.00 -13.30 10.78
C TRP A 239 -6.54 -12.85 10.85
N CYS A 240 -6.03 -12.74 12.08
CA CYS A 240 -4.62 -12.93 12.39
C CYS A 240 -4.33 -14.43 12.34
N CYS A 241 -3.36 -14.87 11.52
CA CYS A 241 -2.86 -16.23 11.59
C CYS A 241 -1.86 -16.37 12.75
N PRO A 242 -2.14 -17.19 13.78
CA PRO A 242 -1.25 -17.32 14.96
C PRO A 242 0.13 -17.90 14.66
N ARG A 243 0.39 -18.32 13.41
CA ARG A 243 1.66 -18.95 13.00
C ARG A 243 2.33 -18.28 11.78
N CYS A 244 1.68 -17.31 11.13
CA CYS A 244 2.12 -16.84 9.81
C CYS A 244 2.72 -15.42 9.76
N ARG A 245 2.62 -14.59 10.82
CA ARG A 245 3.09 -13.17 10.86
C ARG A 245 2.90 -12.40 9.53
N ARG A 246 1.75 -12.56 8.87
CA ARG A 246 1.41 -11.90 7.60
C ARG A 246 0.11 -11.14 7.78
N TRP A 247 0.23 -9.81 7.82
CA TRP A 247 -0.85 -8.86 7.80
C TRP A 247 -1.02 -8.34 6.38
N ILE A 248 -2.24 -8.42 5.86
CA ILE A 248 -2.73 -7.51 4.82
C ILE A 248 -3.98 -6.92 5.47
N ALA A 249 -3.89 -5.67 5.88
CA ALA A 249 -5.01 -4.93 6.44
C ALA A 249 -5.07 -3.58 5.73
N VAL A 250 -6.29 -3.09 5.49
CA VAL A 250 -6.52 -1.69 5.16
C VAL A 250 -7.20 -1.11 6.37
N ALA A 251 -6.56 -0.15 7.03
CA ALA A 251 -7.20 0.57 8.12
C ALA A 251 -8.14 1.61 7.48
N ARG A 252 -9.46 1.43 7.69
CA ARG A 252 -10.45 2.46 7.36
C ARG A 252 -10.68 3.34 8.58
N TRP A 253 -10.37 4.62 8.46
CA TRP A 253 -10.77 5.61 9.44
C TRP A 253 -12.23 5.98 9.18
N ARG A 254 -13.12 5.67 10.13
CA ARG A 254 -14.47 6.22 10.12
C ARG A 254 -14.45 7.53 10.90
N SER A 255 -14.87 8.62 10.27
CA SER A 255 -15.16 9.88 10.97
C SER A 255 -16.24 9.63 12.04
N PRO A 256 -16.13 10.20 13.25
CA PRO A 256 -17.19 10.13 14.24
C PRO A 256 -18.36 11.01 13.75
N GLY A 257 -19.45 10.39 13.28
CA GLY A 257 -20.62 11.16 12.84
C GLY A 257 -21.74 10.45 12.07
N SER A 258 -21.61 9.19 11.64
CA SER A 258 -22.72 8.48 10.94
C SER A 258 -23.34 7.37 11.79
N THR A 259 -24.51 7.66 12.36
CA THR A 259 -25.40 6.67 12.96
C THR A 259 -26.24 6.00 11.87
N SER A 260 -25.78 4.87 11.32
CA SER A 260 -26.64 4.03 10.49
C SER A 260 -27.44 3.08 11.40
N ARG A 261 -28.74 3.36 11.55
CA ARG A 261 -29.73 2.43 12.12
C ARG A 261 -29.74 1.14 11.30
N ILE A 262 -29.61 0.01 11.99
CA ILE A 262 -29.88 -1.33 11.46
C ILE A 262 -31.40 -1.44 11.31
N SER A 263 -31.92 -1.47 10.07
CA SER A 263 -33.26 -2.00 9.81
C SER A 263 -33.13 -3.48 9.44
N ARG A 264 -33.64 -4.35 10.29
CA ARG A 264 -33.88 -5.76 9.97
C ARG A 264 -35.04 -5.85 8.98
N ARG A 265 -34.80 -6.40 7.79
CA ARG A 265 -35.67 -7.35 7.07
C ARG A 265 -34.79 -8.21 6.18
#